data_AF-B0E8X1-F1
#
_entry.id   AF-B0E8X1-F1
#
_cell.length_a   1.000
_cell.length_b   1.000
_cell.length_c   1.000
_cell.angle_alpha   90.00
_cell.angle_beta   90.00
_cell.angle_gamma   90.00
#
_symmetry.space_group_name_H-M   'P 1'
#
loop_
_entity.id
_entity.type
_entity.pdbx_description
1 polymer ?
#
loop_
_entity_poly.entity_id
_entity_poly.type
_entity_poly.pdbx_seq_one_letter_code
_entity_poly.pdbx_strand_id
1 'polypeptide(L)'
;MKLGYNEIMITSMYFNDINDFINLEIGVKRFQGNIERFHFNPIPLNEYSRKLFTNIETFHIYNKKDEIFKDGKIFKKVIWYLVDYSTYLKEKEQGNICKNIEYTEEDRKSYGTTIPPEVKSLGYDCFRECYSLTTINIPSSISEIGDCFNRCSSLKSINIPSSVSEIGSDSFYKCSSLTSMNIDNLQYISKERIFMNEPVLVSIKIPDNLEIINGKNIEKKDINKFIIPSSITKLGKCCFYECSTLTSINIPSSINEIGDLCFDRCSSLTSINIPSSIN
;
A
#
# COMPACT_ATOMS: atom_id res chain seq x y z
N MET A 1 16.47 31.82 -8.37
CA MET A 1 15.72 31.09 -9.41
C MET A 1 14.36 31.75 -9.58
N LYS A 2 13.98 32.22 -10.77
CA LYS A 2 12.64 32.80 -10.98
C LYS A 2 11.71 31.68 -11.45
N LEU A 3 10.79 31.23 -10.59
CA LEU A 3 9.69 30.36 -11.01
C LEU A 3 8.85 31.09 -12.06
N GLY A 4 8.60 30.44 -13.20
CA GLY A 4 7.66 30.88 -14.23
C GLY A 4 6.29 30.26 -14.02
N TYR A 5 5.41 30.43 -15.02
CA TYR A 5 4.02 29.98 -14.94
C TYR A 5 3.88 28.45 -14.98
N ASN A 6 4.74 27.77 -15.74
CA ASN A 6 4.68 26.30 -15.80
C ASN A 6 5.18 25.69 -14.50
N GLU A 7 6.23 26.28 -13.92
CA GLU A 7 6.77 25.83 -12.64
C GLU A 7 5.77 26.05 -11.51
N ILE A 8 5.03 27.17 -11.51
CA ILE A 8 4.03 27.43 -10.46
C ILE A 8 2.86 26.44 -10.53
N MET A 9 2.42 26.04 -11.73
CA MET A 9 1.39 25.01 -11.91
C MET A 9 1.82 23.64 -11.38
N ILE A 10 3.11 23.31 -11.49
CA ILE A 10 3.65 22.07 -10.91
C ILE A 10 3.70 22.19 -9.39
N THR A 11 4.25 23.29 -8.86
CA THR A 11 4.40 23.45 -7.41
C THR A 11 3.08 23.65 -6.68
N SER A 12 2.04 24.15 -7.34
CA SER A 12 0.74 24.37 -6.70
C SER A 12 0.00 23.08 -6.35
N MET A 13 0.46 21.92 -6.81
CA MET A 13 -0.05 20.62 -6.34
C MET A 13 0.28 20.37 -4.86
N TYR A 14 1.21 21.14 -4.29
CA TYR A 14 1.56 21.09 -2.86
C TYR A 14 0.86 22.17 -2.03
N PHE A 15 -0.06 22.94 -2.62
CA PHE A 15 -0.87 23.89 -1.88
C PHE A 15 -1.94 23.16 -1.06
N ASN A 16 -2.24 23.67 0.12
CA ASN A 16 -3.17 23.02 1.04
C ASN A 16 -4.61 23.33 0.67
N ASP A 17 -4.89 24.59 0.33
CA ASP A 17 -6.25 25.04 0.02
C ASP A 17 -6.28 26.20 -0.98
N ILE A 18 -7.50 26.66 -1.28
CA ILE A 18 -7.72 27.73 -2.26
C ILE A 18 -7.09 29.07 -1.86
N ASN A 19 -6.91 29.35 -0.57
CA ASN A 19 -6.30 30.60 -0.10
C ASN A 19 -4.84 30.68 -0.50
N ASP A 20 -4.11 29.56 -0.60
CA ASP A 20 -2.73 29.57 -1.09
C ASP A 20 -2.66 30.09 -2.54
N PHE A 21 -3.62 29.69 -3.38
CA PHE A 21 -3.74 30.19 -4.75
C PHE A 21 -4.11 31.68 -4.77
N ILE A 22 -5.09 32.09 -3.97
CA ILE A 22 -5.53 33.49 -3.91
C ILE A 22 -4.38 34.39 -3.41
N ASN A 23 -3.70 33.98 -2.33
CA ASN A 23 -2.57 34.70 -1.75
C ASN A 23 -1.40 34.82 -2.73
N LEU A 24 -1.15 33.78 -3.54
CA LEU A 24 -0.14 33.82 -4.59
C LEU A 24 -0.47 34.87 -5.66
N GLU A 25 -1.71 34.91 -6.15
CA GLU A 25 -2.11 35.88 -7.17
C GLU A 25 -2.09 37.32 -6.64
N ILE A 26 -2.57 37.54 -5.42
CA ILE A 26 -2.59 38.86 -4.77
C ILE A 26 -1.17 39.31 -4.43
N GLY A 27 -0.36 38.43 -3.84
CA GLY A 27 0.97 38.75 -3.33
C GLY A 27 2.01 38.93 -4.45
N VAL A 28 1.79 38.33 -5.62
CA VAL A 28 2.75 38.36 -6.72
C VAL A 28 2.05 38.68 -8.04
N LYS A 29 2.00 39.98 -8.40
CA LYS A 29 1.31 40.51 -9.60
C LYS A 29 1.53 39.72 -10.89
N ARG A 30 2.72 39.16 -11.10
CA ARG A 30 3.01 38.36 -12.30
C ARG A 30 2.17 37.09 -12.39
N PHE A 31 1.67 36.54 -11.29
CA PHE A 31 0.84 35.34 -11.24
C PHE A 31 -0.66 35.65 -11.20
N GLN A 32 -1.08 36.90 -11.38
CA GLN A 32 -2.49 37.25 -11.47
C GLN A 32 -3.18 36.53 -12.65
N GLY A 33 -4.34 35.93 -12.41
CA GLY A 33 -5.09 35.16 -13.42
C GLY A 33 -4.45 33.80 -13.76
N ASN A 34 -3.57 33.28 -12.91
CA ASN A 34 -2.94 31.98 -13.10
C ASN A 34 -3.90 30.82 -12.82
N ILE A 35 -4.87 30.97 -11.91
CA ILE A 35 -5.90 29.96 -11.60
C ILE A 35 -6.70 29.59 -12.86
N GLU A 36 -6.98 30.55 -13.75
CA GLU A 36 -7.73 30.32 -14.99
C GLU A 36 -6.95 29.46 -16.00
N ARG A 37 -5.64 29.29 -15.83
CA ARG A 37 -4.80 28.48 -16.74
C ARG A 37 -4.86 26.99 -16.46
N PHE A 38 -5.50 26.59 -15.36
CA PHE A 38 -5.64 25.20 -15.00
C PHE A 38 -6.77 24.53 -15.79
N HIS A 39 -6.42 23.46 -16.50
CA HIS A 39 -7.37 22.56 -17.16
C HIS A 39 -7.71 21.33 -16.31
N PHE A 40 -7.12 21.24 -15.12
CA PHE A 40 -7.43 20.26 -14.08
C PHE A 40 -7.38 20.91 -12.70
N ASN A 41 -8.15 20.41 -11.75
CA ASN A 41 -8.06 20.91 -10.37
C ASN A 41 -6.80 20.33 -9.68
N PRO A 42 -5.93 21.19 -9.13
CA PRO A 42 -4.73 20.75 -8.41
C PRO A 42 -5.02 20.27 -6.98
N ILE A 43 -6.17 20.64 -6.43
CA ILE A 43 -6.66 20.32 -5.09
C ILE A 43 -8.15 19.92 -5.17
N PRO A 44 -8.72 19.24 -4.15
CA PRO A 44 -10.16 19.08 -4.03
C PRO A 44 -10.88 20.43 -4.05
N LEU A 45 -12.00 20.51 -4.78
CA LEU A 45 -12.78 21.74 -4.91
C LEU A 45 -14.14 21.61 -4.24
N ASN A 46 -14.58 22.70 -3.64
CA ASN A 46 -15.97 22.96 -3.23
C ASN A 46 -16.67 23.95 -4.19
N GLU A 47 -17.96 24.19 -4.01
CA GLU A 47 -18.74 25.15 -4.82
C GLU A 47 -18.11 26.54 -4.97
N TYR A 48 -17.43 27.07 -3.94
CA TYR A 48 -16.76 28.38 -4.01
C TYR A 48 -15.52 28.31 -4.90
N SER A 49 -14.59 27.42 -4.58
CA SER A 49 -13.32 27.25 -5.30
C SER A 49 -13.53 26.80 -6.76
N ARG A 50 -14.56 26.01 -7.04
CA ARG A 50 -14.95 25.61 -8.41
C ARG A 50 -15.22 26.80 -9.33
N LYS A 51 -15.76 27.91 -8.79
CA LYS A 51 -16.04 29.13 -9.56
C LYS A 51 -14.76 29.85 -10.00
N LEU A 52 -13.66 29.67 -9.27
CA LEU A 52 -12.38 30.28 -9.57
C LEU A 52 -11.63 29.51 -10.68
N PHE A 53 -11.69 28.18 -10.66
CA PHE A 53 -11.07 27.33 -11.67
C PHE A 53 -11.97 27.14 -12.92
N THR A 54 -12.17 28.21 -13.69
CA THR A 54 -13.20 28.30 -14.75
C THR A 54 -13.02 27.35 -15.94
N ASN A 55 -11.79 26.90 -16.21
CA ASN A 55 -11.38 26.14 -17.40
C ASN A 55 -11.06 24.66 -17.15
N ILE A 56 -11.49 24.09 -16.01
CA ILE A 56 -11.30 22.66 -15.74
C ILE A 56 -12.10 21.80 -16.72
N GLU A 57 -11.38 20.94 -17.42
CA GLU A 57 -11.90 19.94 -18.37
C GLU A 57 -11.62 18.51 -17.88
N THR A 58 -10.49 18.31 -17.19
CA THR A 58 -10.10 17.06 -16.53
C THR A 58 -10.24 17.21 -15.02
N PHE A 59 -11.20 16.53 -14.42
CA PHE A 59 -11.48 16.66 -12.99
C PHE A 59 -10.83 15.55 -12.17
N HIS A 60 -9.93 15.92 -11.27
CA HIS A 60 -9.26 15.04 -10.34
C HIS A 60 -10.11 14.86 -9.08
N ILE A 61 -10.42 13.61 -8.75
CA ILE A 61 -11.16 13.22 -7.55
C ILE A 61 -10.19 12.50 -6.63
N TYR A 62 -9.78 13.15 -5.56
CA TYR A 62 -8.73 12.68 -4.66
C TYR A 62 -9.29 11.73 -3.61
N ASN A 63 -10.51 11.99 -3.12
CA ASN A 63 -11.21 11.17 -2.15
C ASN A 63 -12.64 10.87 -2.59
N LYS A 64 -13.21 9.76 -2.09
CA LYS A 64 -14.60 9.36 -2.36
C LYS A 64 -15.64 10.39 -1.88
N LYS A 65 -15.26 11.28 -0.97
CA LYS A 65 -16.11 12.33 -0.39
C LYS A 65 -15.97 13.69 -1.08
N ASP A 66 -15.04 13.84 -2.04
CA ASP A 66 -14.85 15.09 -2.75
C ASP A 66 -16.13 15.45 -3.52
N GLU A 67 -16.44 16.74 -3.60
CA GLU A 67 -17.57 17.22 -4.39
C GLU A 67 -17.33 16.95 -5.88
N ILE A 68 -18.38 16.49 -6.57
CA ILE A 68 -18.36 16.23 -8.01
C ILE A 68 -19.32 17.20 -8.69
N PHE A 69 -18.80 17.92 -9.67
CA PHE A 69 -19.56 18.95 -10.39
C PHE A 69 -20.10 18.41 -11.71
N LYS A 70 -21.36 18.74 -12.03
CA LYS A 70 -22.05 18.36 -13.27
C LYS A 70 -22.44 19.59 -14.09
N ASP A 71 -21.46 20.47 -14.29
CA ASP A 71 -21.63 21.76 -15.00
C ASP A 71 -21.48 21.65 -16.53
N GLY A 72 -21.25 20.44 -17.06
CA GLY A 72 -21.09 20.17 -18.50
C GLY A 72 -19.72 20.56 -19.07
N LYS A 73 -18.79 21.07 -18.26
CA LYS A 73 -17.43 21.41 -18.70
C LYS A 73 -16.42 20.29 -18.48
N ILE A 74 -16.72 19.36 -17.58
CA ILE A 74 -15.86 18.24 -17.24
C ILE A 74 -16.09 17.10 -18.24
N PHE A 75 -15.08 16.83 -19.07
CA PHE A 75 -15.12 15.78 -20.09
C PHE A 75 -14.44 14.49 -19.63
N LYS A 76 -13.57 14.57 -18.62
CA LYS A 76 -12.77 13.45 -18.15
C LYS A 76 -12.56 13.52 -16.66
N LYS A 77 -12.62 12.38 -15.98
CA LYS A 77 -12.26 12.27 -14.56
C LYS A 77 -10.96 11.47 -14.38
N VAL A 78 -10.18 11.88 -13.39
CA VAL A 78 -9.04 11.13 -12.87
C VAL A 78 -9.31 10.83 -11.40
N ILE A 79 -9.59 9.56 -11.11
CA ILE A 79 -9.94 9.06 -9.79
C ILE A 79 -8.69 8.52 -9.11
N TRP A 80 -8.32 9.13 -7.98
CA TRP A 80 -7.12 8.78 -7.23
C TRP A 80 -7.41 7.89 -6.02
N TYR A 81 -8.61 7.94 -5.45
CA TYR A 81 -8.96 7.03 -4.37
C TYR A 81 -9.11 5.59 -4.87
N LEU A 82 -9.04 4.64 -3.95
CA LEU A 82 -9.17 3.21 -4.23
C LEU A 82 -10.54 2.86 -4.81
N VAL A 83 -10.57 2.16 -5.94
CA VAL A 83 -11.80 1.64 -6.56
C VAL A 83 -11.69 0.15 -6.83
N ASP A 84 -12.80 -0.58 -6.67
CA ASP A 84 -12.87 -1.98 -7.10
C ASP A 84 -12.81 -2.11 -8.63
N TYR A 85 -12.45 -3.30 -9.11
CA TYR A 85 -12.21 -3.55 -10.53
C TYR A 85 -13.50 -3.41 -11.36
N SER A 86 -14.64 -3.87 -10.84
CA SER A 86 -15.96 -3.68 -11.45
C SER A 86 -16.30 -2.21 -11.69
N THR A 87 -16.01 -1.34 -10.71
CA THR A 87 -16.20 0.11 -10.81
C THR A 87 -15.22 0.72 -11.80
N TYR A 88 -13.95 0.30 -11.78
CA TYR A 88 -12.97 0.71 -12.78
C TYR A 88 -13.46 0.44 -14.21
N LEU A 89 -14.05 -0.72 -14.49
CA LEU A 89 -14.57 -1.02 -15.83
C LEU A 89 -15.65 -0.02 -16.28
N LYS A 90 -16.60 0.32 -15.39
CA LYS A 90 -17.64 1.33 -15.67
C LYS A 90 -17.06 2.72 -15.91
N GLU A 91 -16.03 3.09 -15.16
CA GLU A 91 -15.34 4.37 -15.32
C GLU A 91 -14.52 4.41 -16.60
N LYS A 92 -13.86 3.30 -16.96
CA LYS A 92 -13.09 3.13 -18.19
C LYS A 92 -13.97 3.26 -19.44
N GLU A 93 -15.18 2.68 -19.41
CA GLU A 93 -16.17 2.82 -20.49
C GLU A 93 -16.59 4.28 -20.72
N GLN A 94 -16.61 5.09 -19.66
CA GLN A 94 -16.89 6.52 -19.72
C GLN A 94 -15.66 7.37 -20.11
N GLY A 95 -14.51 6.76 -20.37
CA GLY A 95 -13.25 7.45 -20.70
C GLY A 95 -12.50 8.03 -19.49
N ASN A 96 -12.93 7.69 -18.27
CA ASN A 96 -12.28 8.12 -17.03
C ASN A 96 -11.06 7.26 -16.71
N ILE A 97 -10.17 7.79 -15.87
CA ILE A 97 -8.94 7.11 -15.44
C ILE A 97 -9.03 6.83 -13.95
N CYS A 98 -8.84 5.57 -13.56
CA CYS A 98 -8.64 5.19 -12.16
C CYS A 98 -7.16 4.89 -11.91
N LYS A 99 -6.58 5.48 -10.87
CA LYS A 99 -5.15 5.32 -10.56
C LYS A 99 -4.88 4.12 -9.65
N ASN A 100 -5.79 3.84 -8.71
CA ASN A 100 -5.65 2.79 -7.70
C ASN A 100 -6.82 1.82 -7.81
N ILE A 101 -6.57 0.67 -8.43
CA ILE A 101 -7.59 -0.34 -8.73
C ILE A 101 -7.33 -1.56 -7.85
N GLU A 102 -8.32 -1.96 -7.07
CA GLU A 102 -8.28 -3.14 -6.22
C GLU A 102 -9.10 -4.27 -6.83
N TYR A 103 -8.59 -5.49 -6.76
CA TYR A 103 -9.38 -6.69 -7.07
C TYR A 103 -9.99 -7.24 -5.79
N THR A 104 -11.32 -7.29 -5.73
CA THR A 104 -12.07 -7.69 -4.54
C THR A 104 -12.62 -9.12 -4.66
N GLU A 105 -13.24 -9.62 -3.59
CA GLU A 105 -13.92 -10.92 -3.63
C GLU A 105 -15.08 -10.93 -4.63
N GLU A 106 -15.83 -9.81 -4.73
CA GLU A 106 -16.94 -9.66 -5.67
C GLU A 106 -16.45 -9.61 -7.13
N ASP A 107 -15.30 -8.98 -7.37
CA ASP A 107 -14.66 -9.02 -8.68
C ASP A 107 -14.23 -10.45 -9.03
N ARG A 108 -13.64 -11.19 -8.09
CA ARG A 108 -13.30 -12.61 -8.30
C ARG A 108 -14.52 -13.46 -8.61
N LYS A 109 -15.66 -13.24 -7.93
CA LYS A 109 -16.93 -13.93 -8.21
C LYS A 109 -17.44 -13.62 -9.62
N SER A 110 -17.20 -12.41 -10.12
CA SER A 110 -17.71 -11.94 -11.41
C SER A 110 -16.79 -12.27 -12.59
N TYR A 111 -15.47 -12.17 -12.42
CA TYR A 111 -14.47 -12.27 -13.49
C TYR A 111 -13.51 -13.45 -13.33
N GLY A 112 -13.59 -14.19 -12.23
CA GLY A 112 -12.81 -15.38 -11.97
C GLY A 112 -11.49 -15.11 -11.24
N THR A 113 -10.60 -16.10 -11.27
CA THR A 113 -9.36 -16.12 -10.48
C THR A 113 -8.16 -15.45 -11.17
N THR A 114 -8.30 -15.07 -12.44
CA THR A 114 -7.24 -14.40 -13.19
C THR A 114 -7.23 -12.91 -12.83
N ILE A 115 -6.13 -12.44 -12.24
CA ILE A 115 -5.97 -11.04 -11.83
C ILE A 115 -5.66 -10.18 -13.09
N PRO A 116 -6.46 -9.16 -13.40
CA PRO A 116 -6.19 -8.25 -14.51
C PRO A 116 -4.92 -7.39 -14.30
N PRO A 117 -4.16 -7.07 -15.36
CA PRO A 117 -2.88 -6.34 -15.25
C PRO A 117 -3.03 -4.88 -14.82
N GLU A 118 -4.24 -4.29 -14.91
CA GLU A 118 -4.48 -2.92 -14.45
C GLU A 118 -4.60 -2.82 -12.92
N VAL A 119 -4.89 -3.94 -12.25
CA VAL A 119 -5.04 -4.00 -10.78
C VAL A 119 -3.72 -3.66 -10.10
N LYS A 120 -3.81 -2.89 -9.01
CA LYS A 120 -2.72 -2.40 -8.17
C LYS A 120 -2.68 -3.04 -6.79
N SER A 121 -3.82 -3.49 -6.27
CA SER A 121 -3.88 -4.20 -4.99
C SER A 121 -4.85 -5.37 -5.02
N LEU A 122 -4.63 -6.36 -4.15
CA LEU A 122 -5.60 -7.41 -3.86
C LEU A 122 -6.28 -7.11 -2.53
N GLY A 123 -7.61 -6.96 -2.54
CA GLY A 123 -8.36 -6.56 -1.36
C GLY A 123 -8.46 -7.62 -0.28
N TYR A 124 -9.02 -7.21 0.86
CA TYR A 124 -9.32 -8.10 1.98
C TYR A 124 -10.24 -9.25 1.54
N ASP A 125 -9.93 -10.49 1.98
CA ASP A 125 -10.67 -11.71 1.66
C ASP A 125 -10.84 -12.00 0.14
N CYS A 126 -10.10 -11.34 -0.76
CA CYS A 126 -10.34 -11.43 -2.21
C CYS A 126 -10.36 -12.87 -2.75
N PHE A 127 -9.45 -13.73 -2.28
CA PHE A 127 -9.38 -15.16 -2.61
C PHE A 127 -9.71 -16.07 -1.42
N ARG A 128 -10.41 -15.56 -0.40
CA ARG A 128 -10.74 -16.35 0.78
C ARG A 128 -11.54 -17.61 0.41
N GLU A 129 -11.19 -18.72 1.06
CA GLU A 129 -11.88 -20.01 0.92
C GLU A 129 -11.92 -20.54 -0.53
N CYS A 130 -10.96 -20.14 -1.35
CA CYS A 130 -10.77 -20.71 -2.69
C CYS A 130 -10.18 -22.13 -2.59
N TYR A 131 -10.97 -23.09 -2.12
CA TYR A 131 -10.55 -24.47 -1.82
C TYR A 131 -9.99 -25.24 -3.02
N SER A 132 -10.31 -24.83 -4.25
CA SER A 132 -9.81 -25.46 -5.48
C SER A 132 -8.58 -24.77 -6.07
N LEU A 133 -8.16 -23.62 -5.54
CA LEU A 133 -7.03 -22.85 -6.05
C LEU A 133 -5.72 -23.56 -5.70
N THR A 134 -5.00 -24.07 -6.70
CA THR A 134 -3.73 -24.80 -6.51
C THR A 134 -2.49 -23.94 -6.73
N THR A 135 -2.61 -22.90 -7.56
CA THR A 135 -1.58 -21.92 -7.90
C THR A 135 -2.25 -20.61 -8.31
N ILE A 136 -1.54 -19.49 -8.16
CA ILE A 136 -1.98 -18.19 -8.66
C ILE A 136 -0.79 -17.40 -9.19
N ASN A 137 -1.00 -16.70 -10.30
CA ASN A 137 -0.04 -15.76 -10.85
C ASN A 137 -0.39 -14.34 -10.36
N ILE A 138 0.48 -13.73 -9.55
CA ILE A 138 0.32 -12.35 -9.10
C ILE A 138 1.09 -11.43 -10.08
N PRO A 139 0.41 -10.51 -10.79
CA PRO A 139 1.07 -9.60 -11.72
C PRO A 139 2.02 -8.62 -11.02
N SER A 140 3.07 -8.17 -11.71
CA SER A 140 4.01 -7.14 -11.21
C SER A 140 3.41 -5.74 -11.09
N SER A 141 2.13 -5.57 -11.48
CA SER A 141 1.37 -4.35 -11.24
C SER A 141 0.89 -4.23 -9.79
N ILE A 142 0.87 -5.34 -9.04
CA ILE A 142 0.40 -5.41 -7.66
C ILE A 142 1.48 -4.89 -6.72
N SER A 143 1.14 -3.87 -5.92
CA SER A 143 1.99 -3.33 -4.86
C SER A 143 1.58 -3.78 -3.46
N GLU A 144 0.33 -4.24 -3.28
CA GLU A 144 -0.23 -4.60 -1.99
C GLU A 144 -1.13 -5.84 -2.09
N ILE A 145 -0.99 -6.74 -1.12
CA ILE A 145 -1.83 -7.93 -0.97
C ILE A 145 -2.48 -7.87 0.41
N GLY A 146 -3.80 -7.71 0.51
CA GLY A 146 -4.51 -7.78 1.79
C GLY A 146 -4.53 -9.20 2.40
N ASP A 147 -5.40 -9.42 3.38
CA ASP A 147 -5.67 -10.77 3.94
C ASP A 147 -6.46 -11.62 2.92
N CYS A 148 -5.78 -11.97 1.84
CA CYS A 148 -6.41 -12.30 0.57
C CYS A 148 -6.64 -13.81 0.37
N PHE A 149 -5.67 -14.65 0.74
CA PHE A 149 -5.67 -16.10 0.46
C PHE A 149 -6.09 -16.96 1.67
N ASN A 150 -6.82 -16.39 2.63
CA ASN A 150 -7.24 -17.09 3.85
C ASN A 150 -7.99 -18.39 3.50
N ARG A 151 -7.59 -19.52 4.11
CA ARG A 151 -8.21 -20.86 3.91
C ARG A 151 -8.19 -21.37 2.47
N CYS A 152 -7.24 -20.94 1.63
CA CYS A 152 -6.95 -21.58 0.35
C CYS A 152 -6.26 -22.94 0.56
N SER A 153 -7.03 -23.94 0.99
CA SER A 153 -6.51 -25.22 1.49
C SER A 153 -5.76 -26.06 0.46
N SER A 154 -5.96 -25.81 -0.84
CA SER A 154 -5.28 -26.54 -1.94
C SER A 154 -4.11 -25.77 -2.57
N LEU A 155 -3.86 -24.52 -2.16
CA LEU A 155 -2.79 -23.70 -2.72
C LEU A 155 -1.45 -24.32 -2.35
N LYS A 156 -0.67 -24.76 -3.34
CA LYS A 156 0.60 -25.50 -3.12
C LYS A 156 1.82 -24.61 -3.13
N SER A 157 1.81 -23.61 -4.01
CA SER A 157 2.86 -22.63 -4.14
C SER A 157 2.32 -21.30 -4.64
N ILE A 158 3.03 -20.22 -4.30
CA ILE A 158 2.74 -18.87 -4.76
C ILE A 158 4.02 -18.08 -4.99
N ASN A 159 4.02 -17.25 -6.03
CA ASN A 159 5.10 -16.32 -6.35
C ASN A 159 4.62 -14.89 -6.06
N ILE A 160 5.32 -14.20 -5.16
CA ILE A 160 5.09 -12.81 -4.79
C ILE A 160 6.12 -11.95 -5.54
N PRO A 161 5.68 -11.09 -6.49
CA PRO A 161 6.61 -10.28 -7.27
C PRO A 161 7.26 -9.19 -6.41
N SER A 162 8.44 -8.73 -6.84
CA SER A 162 9.21 -7.65 -6.19
C SER A 162 8.50 -6.31 -6.07
N SER A 163 7.40 -6.11 -6.80
CA SER A 163 6.56 -4.91 -6.70
C SER A 163 5.74 -4.86 -5.40
N VAL A 164 5.50 -6.00 -4.75
CA VAL A 164 4.68 -6.09 -3.54
C VAL A 164 5.49 -5.62 -2.34
N SER A 165 5.09 -4.49 -1.77
CA SER A 165 5.70 -3.92 -0.57
C SER A 165 5.00 -4.33 0.73
N GLU A 166 3.75 -4.78 0.65
CA GLU A 166 2.93 -5.10 1.82
C GLU A 166 2.06 -6.34 1.58
N ILE A 167 2.02 -7.22 2.60
CA ILE A 167 1.13 -8.39 2.64
C ILE A 167 0.39 -8.41 3.98
N GLY A 168 -0.92 -8.62 3.94
CA GLY A 168 -1.79 -8.77 5.10
C GLY A 168 -1.34 -9.89 6.02
N SER A 169 -1.48 -9.67 7.33
CA SER A 169 -0.97 -10.57 8.36
C SER A 169 -1.53 -11.98 8.27
N ASP A 170 -2.80 -12.15 7.91
CA ASP A 170 -3.49 -13.43 7.82
C ASP A 170 -3.74 -13.85 6.36
N SER A 171 -3.01 -13.25 5.41
CA SER A 171 -3.18 -13.50 3.97
C SER A 171 -3.09 -14.98 3.61
N PHE A 172 -2.25 -15.77 4.28
CA PHE A 172 -2.12 -17.21 4.03
C PHE A 172 -2.55 -18.10 5.20
N TYR A 173 -3.37 -17.56 6.11
CA TYR A 173 -3.85 -18.34 7.26
C TYR A 173 -4.66 -19.55 6.82
N LYS A 174 -4.35 -20.73 7.37
CA LYS A 174 -4.96 -22.02 7.02
C LYS A 174 -4.83 -22.43 5.53
N CYS A 175 -3.79 -21.97 4.83
CA CYS A 175 -3.37 -22.55 3.55
C CYS A 175 -2.65 -23.90 3.78
N SER A 176 -3.42 -24.94 4.09
CA SER A 176 -2.88 -26.23 4.55
C SER A 176 -2.04 -27.00 3.53
N SER A 177 -2.12 -26.70 2.23
CA SER A 177 -1.27 -27.35 1.22
C SER A 177 -0.05 -26.54 0.82
N LEU A 178 0.13 -25.33 1.38
CA LEU A 178 1.15 -24.39 0.93
C LEU A 178 2.51 -24.77 1.51
N THR A 179 3.36 -25.39 0.69
CA THR A 179 4.67 -25.90 1.11
C THR A 179 5.83 -25.00 0.67
N SER A 180 5.63 -24.19 -0.37
CA SER A 180 6.67 -23.30 -0.92
C SER A 180 6.14 -21.93 -1.32
N MET A 181 6.95 -20.88 -1.11
CA MET A 181 6.69 -19.56 -1.68
C MET A 181 7.97 -18.93 -2.24
N ASN A 182 7.82 -18.11 -3.27
CA ASN A 182 8.90 -17.25 -3.76
C ASN A 182 8.52 -15.78 -3.53
N ILE A 183 9.43 -14.99 -2.98
CA ILE A 183 9.24 -13.61 -2.54
C ILE A 183 10.50 -12.82 -2.86
N ASP A 184 10.45 -11.98 -3.88
CA ASP A 184 11.67 -11.35 -4.40
C ASP A 184 12.19 -10.21 -3.52
N ASN A 185 11.32 -9.36 -2.93
CA ASN A 185 11.74 -8.16 -2.18
C ASN A 185 10.73 -7.70 -1.10
N LEU A 186 10.61 -8.40 0.03
CA LEU A 186 9.88 -7.87 1.20
C LEU A 186 10.82 -7.60 2.37
N GLN A 187 10.76 -6.38 2.91
CA GLN A 187 11.64 -5.88 3.97
C GLN A 187 10.86 -5.64 5.27
N TYR A 188 10.39 -6.69 5.95
CA TYR A 188 9.60 -6.51 7.17
C TYR A 188 9.69 -7.68 8.17
N ILE A 189 9.65 -7.37 9.47
CA ILE A 189 9.70 -8.38 10.55
C ILE A 189 8.28 -8.75 11.01
N SER A 190 7.82 -9.95 10.67
CA SER A 190 6.52 -10.46 11.12
C SER A 190 6.52 -10.90 12.59
N LYS A 191 5.32 -10.93 13.19
CA LYS A 191 5.06 -11.39 14.56
C LYS A 191 5.58 -12.80 14.84
N GLU A 192 5.75 -13.63 13.83
CA GLU A 192 6.14 -15.05 13.99
C GLU A 192 7.65 -15.31 13.89
N ARG A 193 8.47 -14.27 13.60
CA ARG A 193 9.93 -14.28 13.78
C ARG A 193 10.63 -15.48 13.14
N ILE A 194 10.38 -15.66 11.85
CA ILE A 194 11.04 -16.69 11.07
C ILE A 194 12.45 -16.23 10.70
N PHE A 195 13.40 -17.16 10.50
CA PHE A 195 14.71 -16.85 9.97
C PHE A 195 14.92 -17.62 8.69
N MET A 196 15.28 -16.90 7.64
CA MET A 196 15.99 -17.44 6.50
C MET A 196 17.39 -16.90 6.59
N ASN A 197 18.38 -17.71 6.27
CA ASN A 197 19.78 -17.42 6.51
C ASN A 197 20.36 -16.32 5.56
N GLU A 198 19.61 -15.25 5.26
CA GLU A 198 19.94 -14.03 4.50
C GLU A 198 18.88 -12.94 4.78
N PRO A 199 19.16 -11.63 4.58
CA PRO A 199 18.34 -10.53 5.05
C PRO A 199 17.18 -10.18 4.11
N VAL A 200 16.23 -11.09 3.95
CA VAL A 200 14.90 -10.77 3.39
C VAL A 200 13.91 -11.61 4.18
N LEU A 201 13.18 -10.99 5.09
CA LEU A 201 12.21 -11.70 5.90
C LEU A 201 10.81 -11.12 5.79
N VAL A 202 9.87 -12.05 5.97
CA VAL A 202 8.58 -12.09 5.28
C VAL A 202 7.47 -11.68 6.25
N SER A 203 6.62 -10.75 5.80
CA SER A 203 5.61 -10.02 6.56
C SER A 203 4.28 -10.73 6.79
N ILE A 204 4.27 -12.06 6.87
CA ILE A 204 3.03 -12.83 6.96
C ILE A 204 3.05 -13.76 8.16
N LYS A 205 1.86 -14.10 8.66
CA LYS A 205 1.66 -15.34 9.41
C LYS A 205 2.04 -16.50 8.52
N ILE A 206 2.94 -17.33 9.01
CA ILE A 206 3.52 -18.38 8.22
C ILE A 206 2.55 -19.56 8.25
N PRO A 207 2.13 -20.08 7.08
CA PRO A 207 1.31 -21.27 7.02
C PRO A 207 1.99 -22.42 7.77
N ASP A 208 1.21 -23.18 8.55
CA ASP A 208 1.74 -24.24 9.43
C ASP A 208 2.61 -25.28 8.70
N ASN A 209 2.31 -25.51 7.42
CA ASN A 209 2.97 -26.51 6.57
C ASN A 209 3.99 -25.91 5.59
N LEU A 210 4.33 -24.62 5.74
CA LEU A 210 5.31 -23.98 4.88
C LEU A 210 6.72 -24.43 5.27
N GLU A 211 7.43 -25.06 4.32
CA GLU A 211 8.76 -25.62 4.55
C GLU A 211 9.87 -24.76 3.94
N ILE A 212 9.59 -24.15 2.78
CA ILE A 212 10.59 -23.50 1.93
C ILE A 212 10.12 -22.10 1.51
N ILE A 213 10.98 -21.10 1.66
CA ILE A 213 10.82 -19.80 0.98
C ILE A 213 12.10 -19.50 0.19
N ASN A 214 11.94 -19.02 -1.05
CA ASN A 214 13.03 -18.67 -1.97
C ASN A 214 14.06 -19.81 -2.14
N GLY A 215 13.58 -21.06 -2.15
CA GLY A 215 14.44 -22.24 -2.25
C GLY A 215 15.28 -22.54 -0.99
N LYS A 216 15.02 -21.88 0.13
CA LYS A 216 15.70 -22.11 1.42
C LYS A 216 14.73 -22.64 2.48
N ASN A 217 15.20 -23.55 3.31
CA ASN A 217 14.43 -24.10 4.43
C ASN A 217 14.17 -23.02 5.49
N ILE A 218 12.98 -23.07 6.07
CA ILE A 218 12.55 -22.22 7.17
C ILE A 218 13.12 -22.74 8.50
N GLU A 219 13.82 -21.89 9.26
CA GLU A 219 14.26 -22.21 10.61
C GLU A 219 13.60 -21.26 11.62
N LYS A 220 12.99 -21.84 12.66
CA LYS A 220 12.52 -21.08 13.84
C LYS A 220 13.69 -20.98 14.81
N LYS A 221 14.24 -19.78 15.02
CA LYS A 221 15.25 -19.54 16.07
C LYS A 221 14.61 -18.95 17.31
N ASP A 222 15.27 -19.17 18.45
CA ASP A 222 14.96 -18.50 19.70
C ASP A 222 15.02 -16.96 19.52
N ILE A 223 14.03 -16.26 20.05
CA ILE A 223 13.91 -14.79 20.03
C ILE A 223 15.17 -14.09 20.55
N ASN A 224 15.90 -14.69 21.50
CA ASN A 224 17.13 -14.11 22.06
C ASN A 224 18.34 -14.18 21.12
N LYS A 225 18.25 -14.93 20.00
CA LYS A 225 19.28 -15.00 18.96
C LYS A 225 18.94 -14.14 17.74
N PHE A 226 17.90 -13.29 17.85
CA PHE A 226 17.40 -12.47 16.75
C PHE A 226 18.26 -11.22 16.51
N ILE A 227 18.65 -11.03 15.25
CA ILE A 227 19.36 -9.84 14.77
C ILE A 227 18.52 -9.23 13.66
N ILE A 228 18.14 -7.96 13.82
CA ILE A 228 17.46 -7.19 12.76
C ILE A 228 18.49 -6.88 11.67
N PRO A 229 18.26 -7.31 10.42
CA PRO A 229 19.14 -6.95 9.32
C PRO A 229 19.11 -5.45 9.03
N SER A 230 20.25 -4.90 8.60
CA SER A 230 20.36 -3.47 8.23
C SER A 230 19.59 -3.09 6.96
N SER A 231 19.08 -4.07 6.19
CA SER A 231 18.20 -3.83 5.05
C SER A 231 16.76 -3.49 5.46
N ILE A 232 16.38 -3.72 6.73
CA ILE A 232 15.04 -3.42 7.22
C ILE A 232 14.94 -1.95 7.59
N THR A 233 13.86 -1.30 7.14
CA THR A 233 13.57 0.12 7.43
C THR A 233 12.38 0.30 8.36
N LYS A 234 11.50 -0.70 8.49
CA LYS A 234 10.28 -0.62 9.31
C LYS A 234 10.09 -1.86 10.19
N LEU A 235 9.74 -1.63 11.45
CA LEU A 235 9.14 -2.60 12.36
C LEU A 235 7.64 -2.28 12.42
N GLY A 236 6.73 -3.21 12.16
CA GLY A 236 5.30 -2.87 12.17
C GLY A 236 4.56 -3.35 13.40
N LYS A 237 3.24 -3.36 13.29
CA LYS A 237 2.35 -3.58 14.43
C LYS A 237 2.59 -4.96 15.06
N CYS A 238 2.73 -4.99 16.38
CA CYS A 238 2.86 -6.23 17.17
C CYS A 238 4.03 -7.16 16.79
N CYS A 239 5.13 -6.67 16.15
CA CYS A 239 6.22 -7.54 15.68
C CYS A 239 6.89 -8.43 16.74
N PHE A 240 7.04 -7.93 17.96
CA PHE A 240 7.56 -8.67 19.12
C PHE A 240 6.49 -8.85 20.22
N TYR A 241 5.19 -8.74 19.88
CA TYR A 241 4.12 -8.91 20.87
C TYR A 241 4.24 -10.26 21.60
N GLU A 242 4.16 -10.22 22.93
CA GLU A 242 4.29 -11.38 23.83
C GLU A 242 5.62 -12.14 23.69
N CYS A 243 6.71 -11.47 23.31
CA CYS A 243 8.06 -12.04 23.43
C CYS A 243 8.51 -12.06 24.90
N SER A 244 7.87 -12.89 25.71
CA SER A 244 8.08 -12.96 27.17
C SER A 244 9.49 -13.35 27.58
N THR A 245 10.28 -13.98 26.70
CA THR A 245 11.68 -14.37 26.95
C THR A 245 12.70 -13.40 26.36
N LEU A 246 12.28 -12.39 25.58
CA LEU A 246 13.19 -11.40 24.99
C LEU A 246 13.75 -10.49 26.08
N THR A 247 15.05 -10.56 26.31
CA THR A 247 15.73 -9.76 27.35
C THR A 247 16.29 -8.43 26.84
N SER A 248 16.82 -8.44 25.62
CA SER A 248 17.38 -7.27 24.95
C SER A 248 17.24 -7.41 23.44
N ILE A 249 17.13 -6.28 22.74
CA ILE A 249 17.12 -6.23 21.27
C ILE A 249 17.89 -5.01 20.79
N ASN A 250 18.72 -5.19 19.76
CA ASN A 250 19.41 -4.09 19.10
C ASN A 250 18.61 -3.63 17.88
N ILE A 251 18.09 -2.40 17.92
CA ILE A 251 17.37 -1.80 16.79
C ILE A 251 18.38 -1.03 15.92
N PRO A 252 18.60 -1.42 14.65
CA PRO A 252 19.58 -0.77 13.79
C PRO A 252 19.10 0.61 13.35
N SER A 253 20.05 1.50 13.03
CA SER A 253 19.76 2.86 12.56
C SER A 253 19.06 2.93 11.21
N SER A 254 18.95 1.81 10.49
CA SER A 254 18.15 1.73 9.27
C SER A 254 16.65 1.83 9.56
N ILE A 255 16.21 1.53 10.79
CA ILE A 255 14.80 1.62 11.19
C ILE A 255 14.38 3.09 11.31
N ASN A 256 13.31 3.45 10.60
CA ASN A 256 12.68 4.77 10.61
C ASN A 256 11.24 4.75 11.15
N GLU A 257 10.63 3.57 11.31
CA GLU A 257 9.27 3.41 11.82
C GLU A 257 9.15 2.18 12.74
N ILE A 258 8.49 2.35 13.88
CA ILE A 258 8.08 1.26 14.79
C ILE A 258 6.56 1.31 14.98
N GLY A 259 5.88 0.25 14.56
CA GLY A 259 4.44 0.14 14.65
C GLY A 259 3.92 -0.12 16.06
N ASP A 260 2.65 0.20 16.26
CA ASP A 260 1.95 0.08 17.54
C ASP A 260 2.13 -1.29 18.18
N LEU A 261 2.28 -1.30 19.51
CA LEU A 261 2.37 -2.52 20.32
C LEU A 261 3.50 -3.48 19.90
N CYS A 262 4.50 -3.03 19.12
CA CYS A 262 5.55 -3.94 18.63
C CYS A 262 6.26 -4.67 19.77
N PHE A 263 6.53 -4.04 20.91
CA PHE A 263 7.14 -4.69 22.09
C PHE A 263 6.15 -4.92 23.26
N ASP A 264 4.84 -4.89 23.00
CA ASP A 264 3.85 -5.09 24.06
C ASP A 264 3.95 -6.51 24.65
N ARG A 265 3.76 -6.62 25.97
CA ARG A 265 3.88 -7.87 26.75
C ARG A 265 5.23 -8.60 26.64
N CYS A 266 6.31 -7.90 26.28
CA CYS A 266 7.68 -8.40 26.43
C CYS A 266 8.14 -8.34 27.89
N SER A 267 7.62 -9.23 28.74
CA SER A 267 7.79 -9.16 30.21
C SER A 267 9.24 -9.23 30.71
N SER A 268 10.15 -9.83 29.94
CA SER A 268 11.58 -9.93 30.31
C SER A 268 12.46 -8.85 29.68
N LEU A 269 11.90 -7.95 28.85
CA LEU A 269 12.68 -6.95 28.13
C LEU A 269 13.13 -5.85 29.09
N THR A 270 14.43 -5.85 29.43
CA THR A 270 14.99 -4.91 30.41
C THR A 270 15.52 -3.63 29.77
N SER A 271 15.91 -3.68 28.50
CA SER A 271 16.48 -2.54 27.78
C SER A 271 16.25 -2.65 26.28
N ILE A 272 15.93 -1.51 25.66
CA ILE A 272 15.84 -1.36 24.21
C ILE A 272 16.65 -0.13 23.80
N ASN A 273 17.53 -0.28 22.82
CA ASN A 273 18.25 0.84 22.22
C ASN A 273 17.48 1.31 21.00
N ILE A 274 16.81 2.47 21.10
CA ILE A 274 16.03 3.08 20.02
C ILE A 274 16.94 4.08 19.26
N PRO A 275 17.13 3.92 17.94
CA PRO A 275 17.86 4.88 17.11
C PRO A 275 17.27 6.28 17.17
N SER A 276 18.13 7.30 17.08
CA SER A 276 17.70 8.70 16.97
C SER A 276 17.00 9.04 15.63
N SER A 277 16.99 8.11 14.67
CA SER A 277 16.33 8.25 13.37
C SER A 277 14.81 8.03 13.43
N ILE A 278 14.29 7.60 14.57
CA ILE A 278 12.87 7.28 14.77
C ILE A 278 12.19 8.52 15.35
N ASN A 279 11.27 9.10 14.57
CA ASN A 279 10.44 10.23 14.99
C ASN A 279 9.18 9.76 15.74
#